data_AF-A0A7Y5VBV7-F1
#
_entry.id   AF-A0A7Y5VBV7-F1
#
_cell.length_a   1.000
_cell.length_b   1.000
_cell.length_c   1.000
_cell.angle_alpha   90.00
_cell.angle_beta   90.00
_cell.angle_gamma   90.00
#
_symmetry.space_group_name_H-M   'P 1'
#
loop_
_entity.id
_entity.type
_entity.pdbx_description
1 polymer ?
#
loop_
_entity_poly.entity_id
_entity_poly.type
_entity_poly.pdbx_seq_one_letter_code
_entity_poly.pdbx_strand_id
1 'polypeptide(L)' 'MTILLVALAFSFAWSIGSHYTGACMGMPYALGAVGARTALALMAPLALAGAALASGGVATTVGRKFIVGTPTKLAEVLVV' A
#
# COMPACT_ATOMS: atom_id res chain seq x y z
N MET A 1 -10.92 18.76 -1.45
CA MET A 1 -10.94 17.40 -2.03
C MET A 1 -9.56 16.73 -2.05
N THR A 2 -8.53 17.36 -2.63
CA THR A 2 -7.18 16.75 -2.78
C THR A 2 -6.54 16.33 -1.47
N ILE A 3 -6.61 17.18 -0.44
CA ILE A 3 -6.02 16.89 0.89
C ILE A 3 -6.64 15.64 1.52
N LEU A 4 -7.95 15.46 1.40
CA LEU A 4 -8.67 14.28 1.90
C LEU A 4 -8.22 13.00 1.17
N LEU A 5 -8.10 13.06 -0.16
CA LEU A 5 -7.63 11.92 -0.95
C LEU A 5 -6.18 11.55 -0.65
N VAL A 6 -5.32 12.55 -0.44
CA VAL A 6 -3.94 12.33 -0.01
C VAL A 6 -3.91 11.68 1.37
N ALA A 7 -4.67 12.19 2.34
CA ALA A 7 -4.76 11.61 3.68
C ALA A 7 -5.28 10.16 3.65
N LEU A 8 -6.28 9.88 2.83
CA LEU A 8 -6.83 8.54 2.63
C LEU A 8 -5.79 7.59 2.03
N ALA A 9 -5.06 8.04 0.99
CA ALA A 9 -4.02 7.26 0.35
C ALA A 9 -2.88 6.93 1.31
N PHE A 10 -2.45 7.89 2.13
CA PHE A 10 -1.46 7.65 3.19
C PHE A 10 -1.95 6.65 4.24
N SER A 11 -3.22 6.77 4.65
CA SER A 11 -3.82 5.86 5.64
C SER A 11 -3.91 4.43 5.11
N PHE A 12 -4.28 4.28 3.83
CA PHE A 12 -4.31 3.00 3.15
C PHE A 12 -2.91 2.40 2.99
N ALA A 13 -1.93 3.20 2.56
CA ALA A 13 -0.53 2.78 2.45
C ALA A 13 0.03 2.33 3.80
N TRP A 14 -0.30 3.02 4.90
CA TRP A 14 0.09 2.63 6.26
C TRP A 14 -0.49 1.27 6.64
N SER A 15 -1.79 1.06 6.41
CA SER A 15 -2.46 -0.21 6.74
C SER A 15 -1.91 -1.40 5.94
N ILE A 16 -1.62 -1.21 4.66
CA ILE A 16 -1.00 -2.24 3.82
C ILE A 16 0.43 -2.51 4.28
N GLY A 17 1.21 -1.45 4.54
CA GLY A 17 2.58 -1.56 5.03
C GLY A 17 2.69 -2.36 6.33
N SER A 18 1.82 -2.11 7.31
CA SER A 18 1.83 -2.85 8.58
C SER A 18 1.45 -4.33 8.39
N HIS A 19 0.48 -4.61 7.55
CA HIS A 19 0.02 -5.98 7.30
C HIS A 19 1.06 -6.81 6.52
N TYR A 20 1.54 -6.30 5.39
CA TYR A 20 2.46 -7.04 4.52
C TYR A 20 3.89 -7.12 5.08
N THR A 21 4.31 -6.18 5.93
CA THR A 21 5.57 -6.35 6.67
C THR A 21 5.51 -7.60 7.54
N GLY A 22 4.39 -7.86 8.23
CA GLY A 22 4.20 -9.10 8.98
C GLY A 22 4.24 -10.34 8.08
N ALA A 23 3.62 -10.26 6.91
CA ALA A 23 3.62 -11.37 5.94
C ALA A 23 5.03 -11.70 5.42
N CYS A 24 5.86 -10.70 5.13
CA CYS A 24 7.21 -10.91 4.59
C CYS A 24 8.25 -11.23 5.67
N MET A 25 8.13 -10.62 6.86
CA MET A 25 9.16 -10.69 7.91
C MET A 25 8.77 -11.56 9.10
N GLY A 26 7.57 -12.13 9.12
CA GLY A 26 7.07 -12.94 10.24
C GLY A 26 7.94 -14.16 10.54
N MET A 27 8.32 -14.93 9.51
CA MET A 27 9.21 -16.08 9.66
C MET A 27 10.64 -15.68 10.06
N PRO A 28 11.32 -14.73 9.38
CA PRO A 28 12.62 -14.22 9.83
C PRO A 28 12.62 -13.71 11.27
N TYR A 29 11.55 -13.02 11.68
CA TYR A 29 11.39 -12.53 13.05
C TYR A 29 11.20 -13.68 14.04
N ALA A 30 10.33 -14.64 13.74
CA ALA A 30 10.05 -15.79 14.60
C ALA A 30 11.29 -16.70 14.81
N LEU A 31 12.15 -16.81 13.81
CA LEU A 31 13.41 -17.55 13.89
C LEU A 31 14.54 -16.76 14.61
N GLY A 32 14.29 -15.52 15.02
CA GLY A 32 15.30 -14.66 15.63
C GLY A 32 16.39 -14.17 14.66
N ALA A 33 16.21 -14.36 13.35
CA ALA A 33 17.18 -13.93 12.34
C ALA A 33 17.22 -12.39 12.19
N VAL A 34 16.09 -11.72 12.45
CA VAL A 34 15.98 -10.25 12.45
C VAL A 34 15.08 -9.78 13.59
N GLY A 35 15.43 -8.66 14.21
CA GLY A 35 14.55 -7.98 15.16
C GLY A 35 13.45 -7.18 14.45
N ALA A 36 12.36 -6.85 15.16
CA ALA A 36 11.22 -6.11 14.61
C ALA A 36 11.62 -4.75 14.00
N ARG A 37 12.51 -4.01 14.67
CA ARG A 37 13.02 -2.73 14.15
C ARG A 37 13.83 -2.91 12.86
N THR A 38 14.67 -3.94 12.80
CA THR A 38 15.47 -4.25 11.61
C THR A 38 14.58 -4.70 10.45
N ALA A 39 13.57 -5.51 10.71
CA ALA A 39 12.57 -5.92 9.73
C ALA A 39 11.85 -4.70 9.11
N LEU A 40 11.42 -3.75 9.95
CA LEU A 40 10.82 -2.49 9.47
C LEU A 40 11.81 -1.65 8.65
N ALA A 41 13.05 -1.53 9.13
CA ALA A 41 14.10 -0.76 8.45
C ALA A 41 14.50 -1.37 7.10
N LEU A 42 14.40 -2.69 6.94
CA LEU A 42 14.61 -3.38 5.67
C LEU A 42 13.38 -3.24 4.74
N MET A 43 12.18 -3.47 5.28
CA MET A 43 10.95 -3.44 4.48
C MET A 43 10.65 -2.05 3.92
N ALA A 44 10.82 -0.98 4.69
CA ALA A 44 10.47 0.37 4.25
C ALA A 44 11.14 0.80 2.94
N PRO A 45 12.49 0.75 2.78
CA PRO A 45 13.14 1.13 1.53
C PRO A 45 12.86 0.15 0.39
N LEU A 46 12.77 -1.16 0.67
CA LEU A 46 12.47 -2.18 -0.35
C LEU A 46 11.05 -2.02 -0.90
N ALA A 47 10.08 -1.79 -0.02
CA ALA A 47 8.69 -1.54 -0.40
C ALA A 47 8.58 -0.23 -1.20
N LEU A 48 9.29 0.83 -0.79
CA LEU A 48 9.33 2.09 -1.54
C LEU A 48 9.95 1.88 -2.95
N ALA A 49 11.03 1.12 -3.05
CA ALA A 49 11.66 0.80 -4.33
C ALA A 49 10.72 -0.01 -5.24
N GLY A 50 10.03 -1.02 -4.71
CA GLY A 50 9.03 -1.79 -5.46
C GLY A 50 7.83 -0.95 -5.89
N ALA A 51 7.39 -0.02 -5.03
CA ALA A 51 6.34 0.95 -5.36
C ALA A 51 6.77 1.85 -6.53
N ALA A 52 7.99 2.38 -6.49
CA ALA A 52 8.50 3.30 -7.50
C ALA A 52 8.81 2.62 -8.85
N LEU A 53 9.40 1.42 -8.83
CA LEU A 53 9.98 0.79 -10.02
C LEU A 53 9.08 -0.26 -10.67
N ALA A 54 8.24 -0.97 -9.89
CA ALA A 54 7.50 -2.14 -10.37
C ALA A 54 5.97 -1.96 -10.39
N SER A 55 5.42 -0.94 -9.72
CA SER A 55 3.97 -0.83 -9.53
C SER A 55 3.19 -0.22 -10.69
N GLY A 56 3.86 0.22 -11.77
CA GLY A 56 3.20 0.88 -12.91
C GLY A 56 2.14 0.02 -13.61
N GLY A 57 2.36 -1.28 -13.73
CA GLY A 57 1.39 -2.22 -14.34
C GLY A 57 0.13 -2.39 -13.49
N VAL A 58 0.29 -2.46 -12.16
CA VAL A 58 -0.82 -2.56 -11.21
C VAL A 58 -1.59 -1.24 -11.15
N ALA A 59 -0.91 -0.10 -11.09
CA ALA A 59 -1.55 1.21 -11.12
C ALA A 59 -2.38 1.42 -12.40
N THR A 60 -1.90 0.93 -13.53
CA THR A 60 -2.64 1.00 -14.80
C THR A 60 -3.85 0.07 -14.81
N THR A 61 -3.71 -1.16 -14.29
CA THR A 61 -4.79 -2.15 -14.32
C THR A 61 -5.85 -1.86 -13.26
N VAL A 62 -5.43 -1.65 -12.01
CA VAL A 62 -6.32 -1.41 -10.87
C VAL A 62 -6.81 0.04 -10.84
N GLY A 63 -5.90 1.00 -11.02
CA GLY A 63 -6.24 2.42 -10.91
C GLY A 63 -7.03 2.97 -12.10
N ARG A 64 -6.71 2.58 -13.35
CA ARG A 64 -7.38 3.14 -14.53
C ARG A 64 -8.54 2.29 -15.04
N LYS A 65 -8.41 0.95 -15.07
CA LYS A 65 -9.46 0.11 -15.67
C LYS A 65 -10.67 -0.11 -14.76
N PHE A 66 -10.52 -0.09 -13.44
CA PHE A 66 -11.67 -0.21 -12.53
C PHE A 66 -12.49 1.08 -12.41
N ILE A 67 -11.85 2.26 -12.52
CA ILE A 67 -12.56 3.55 -12.44
C ILE A 67 -13.38 3.81 -13.71
N VAL A 68 -12.91 3.36 -14.88
CA VAL A 68 -13.59 3.59 -16.17
C VAL A 68 -14.74 2.59 -16.41
N GLY A 69 -14.69 1.40 -15.81
CA GLY A 69 -15.67 0.32 -16.06
C GLY A 69 -16.76 0.14 -15.00
N THR A 70 -16.68 0.80 -13.85
CA THR A 70 -17.67 0.63 -12.78
C THR A 70 -17.82 1.94 -12.02
N PRO A 71 -19.03 2.54 -11.96
CA PRO A 71 -19.26 3.66 -11.05
C PRO A 71 -19.13 3.11 -9.63
N THR A 72 -18.00 3.36 -8.98
CA THR A 72 -17.79 2.99 -7.59
C THR A 72 -18.71 3.84 -6.75
N LYS A 73 -19.54 3.21 -5.90
CA LYS A 73 -20.49 3.91 -5.01
C LYS A 73 -19.85 4.99 -4.11
N LEU A 74 -18.53 4.97 -3.96
CA LEU A 74 -17.75 6.03 -3.30
C LEU A 74 -17.73 7.36 -4.07
N ALA A 75 -17.80 7.35 -5.40
CA ALA A 75 -17.94 8.56 -6.20
C ALA A 75 -19.33 9.20 -5.98
N GLU A 76 -20.36 8.42 -5.73
CA GLU A 76 -21.71 8.90 -5.40
C GLU A 76 -21.78 9.56 -4.00
N VAL A 77 -21.04 9.03 -3.02
CA VAL A 77 -21.03 9.56 -1.64
C VAL A 77 -20.19 10.84 -1.49
N LEU A 78 -19.20 11.08 -2.37
CA LEU A 78 -18.32 12.26 -2.30
C LEU A 78 -18.84 13.46 -3.13
N VAL A 79 -19.83 13.25 -3.98
CA VAL A 79 -20.42 14.29 -4.86
C VAL A 79 -21.69 14.92 -4.27
N VAL A 80 -22.19 14.41 -3.14
CA VAL A 80 -23.28 15.00 -2.35
C VAL A 80 -22.74 15.92 -1.25
#